data_AF-N8QGW5-F1
#
_entry.id   AF-N8QGW5-F1
#
_cell.length_a   1.000
_cell.length_b   1.000
_cell.length_c   1.000
_cell.angle_alpha   90.00
_cell.angle_beta   90.00
_cell.angle_gamma   90.00
#
_symmetry.space_group_name_H-M   'P 1'
#
loop_
_entity.id
_entity.type
_entity.pdbx_description
1 polymer ?
#
loop_
_entity_poly.entity_id
_entity_poly.type
_entity_poly.pdbx_seq_one_letter_code
_entity_poly.pdbx_strand_id
1 'polypeptide(L)'
;MPSLTPLHETYCKWDRTPPSQADVLEGLAQLVTTRLGDVVQDLIQEIQREILISLFGMSEQRSKKIQNIPYIDKLYQFAYDTLLNYGHYLLAPSLRQIIEKYPKLHEKPLTPALHFLVGALNGVLGDYLLKYQNPLALPMVIYDHYAELQKGDLSGRVVIFTHGLCMNHLEWSNRRYGGIGEKLLAQRDHNTMLYLNYNTGRRISANGRSLANTLEDLIQRNPLITSIDLIGHSMGGLVLRSALFYGKQNMHQWMHLTENLVCLGSPHHGAVLERFGFILQDRLGHFPFVKIVRHIVNIRSNGILDLRYGSVRDDDWEHNTARIGGMDDNRKPAPLPSHINTFLVAGSVVYENRKNRHFDLLGDYLVSVKSALGEHPNPRFQLKLPESNKAIFYGIHHFEIHYHSNVAEQIVRWFYPPPDAPIKEQVHEYRMQLTDLSNSAPT
;
A
#
# COMPACT_ATOMS: atom_id res chain seq x y z
N MET A 1 2.56 28.80 -31.84
CA MET A 1 2.94 27.49 -31.28
C MET A 1 2.14 27.31 -30.00
N PRO A 2 1.19 26.36 -29.95
CA PRO A 2 0.37 26.15 -28.76
C PRO A 2 1.25 25.64 -27.60
N SER A 3 0.96 26.11 -26.40
CA SER A 3 1.76 25.82 -25.20
C SER A 3 1.68 24.36 -24.78
N LEU A 4 2.83 23.79 -24.38
CA LEU A 4 2.98 22.49 -23.71
C LEU A 4 2.50 22.56 -22.24
N THR A 5 1.20 22.84 -22.03
CA THR A 5 0.55 22.58 -20.74
C THR A 5 -0.38 21.37 -20.88
N PRO A 6 -0.48 20.48 -19.87
CA PRO A 6 -1.11 19.15 -20.00
C PRO A 6 -2.63 19.18 -20.16
N LEU A 7 -3.26 20.35 -20.19
CA LEU A 7 -4.71 20.51 -20.10
C LEU A 7 -5.47 20.22 -21.41
N HIS A 8 -4.78 19.91 -22.51
CA HIS A 8 -5.41 19.69 -23.83
C HIS A 8 -5.22 18.28 -24.40
N GLU A 9 -4.72 17.32 -23.64
CA GLU A 9 -4.69 15.93 -24.09
C GLU A 9 -6.08 15.30 -23.89
N THR A 10 -6.75 14.96 -24.98
CA THR A 10 -8.12 14.39 -25.06
C THR A 10 -8.32 13.07 -24.32
N TYR A 11 -7.27 12.56 -23.68
CA TYR A 11 -7.22 11.25 -23.03
C TYR A 11 -7.16 11.34 -21.49
N CYS A 12 -7.08 12.54 -20.89
CA CYS A 12 -7.03 12.70 -19.44
C CYS A 12 -8.44 12.75 -18.82
N LYS A 13 -8.85 11.65 -18.16
CA LYS A 13 -10.04 11.61 -17.31
C LYS A 13 -9.61 11.78 -15.85
N TRP A 14 -9.92 12.93 -15.24
CA TRP A 14 -9.68 13.17 -13.81
C TRP A 14 -10.98 13.05 -13.04
N ASP A 15 -11.37 11.82 -12.70
CA ASP A 15 -12.52 11.56 -11.85
C ASP A 15 -12.18 10.53 -10.75
N ARG A 16 -13.18 10.11 -9.98
CA ARG A 16 -12.99 9.09 -8.92
C ARG A 16 -13.11 7.66 -9.46
N THR A 17 -13.04 7.44 -10.78
CA THR A 17 -13.12 6.08 -11.34
C THR A 17 -11.77 5.38 -11.29
N PRO A 18 -11.74 4.06 -11.01
CA PRO A 18 -10.51 3.28 -11.10
C PRO A 18 -9.87 3.38 -12.50
N PRO A 19 -8.53 3.38 -12.59
CA PRO A 19 -7.85 3.44 -13.88
C PRO A 19 -8.15 2.20 -14.73
N SER A 20 -8.35 2.43 -16.03
CA SER A 20 -8.45 1.41 -17.06
C SER A 20 -7.07 1.00 -17.60
N GLN A 21 -7.03 -0.02 -18.45
CA GLN A 21 -5.78 -0.38 -19.13
C GLN A 21 -5.28 0.74 -20.07
N ALA A 22 -6.17 1.54 -20.66
CA ALA A 22 -5.78 2.70 -21.46
C ALA A 22 -5.13 3.80 -20.60
N ASP A 23 -5.67 4.05 -19.40
CA ASP A 23 -5.13 5.03 -18.45
C ASP A 23 -3.71 4.66 -17.99
N VAL A 24 -3.41 3.36 -17.89
CA VAL A 24 -2.03 2.91 -17.62
C VAL A 24 -1.09 3.28 -18.75
N LEU A 25 -1.47 3.00 -20.00
CA LEU A 25 -0.63 3.33 -21.15
C LEU A 25 -0.40 4.84 -21.27
N GLU A 26 -1.45 5.64 -21.06
CA GLU A 26 -1.35 7.10 -21.09
C GLU A 26 -0.50 7.64 -19.92
N GLY A 27 -0.70 7.13 -18.71
CA GLY A 27 0.09 7.57 -17.56
C GLY A 27 1.56 7.21 -17.68
N LEU A 28 1.89 6.07 -18.27
CA LEU A 28 3.27 5.72 -18.64
C LEU A 28 3.81 6.68 -19.71
N ALA A 29 3.04 7.00 -20.75
CA ALA A 29 3.43 7.97 -21.77
C ALA A 29 3.74 9.36 -21.18
N GLN A 30 2.93 9.81 -20.23
CA GLN A 30 3.16 11.07 -19.51
C GLN A 30 4.40 11.04 -18.61
N LEU A 31 4.61 9.93 -17.87
CA LEU A 31 5.81 9.78 -17.04
C LEU A 31 7.09 9.88 -17.87
N VAL A 32 7.08 9.30 -19.06
CA VAL A 32 8.20 9.29 -20.00
C VAL A 32 8.47 10.67 -20.61
N THR A 33 7.47 11.53 -20.73
CA THR A 33 7.58 12.84 -21.40
C THR A 33 7.70 14.02 -20.45
N THR A 34 7.31 13.85 -19.19
CA THR A 34 7.32 14.95 -18.23
C THR A 34 8.75 15.23 -17.74
N ARG A 35 9.21 16.47 -17.96
CA ARG A 35 10.49 16.93 -17.37
C ARG A 35 10.35 17.03 -15.87
N LEU A 36 11.06 16.14 -15.20
CA LEU A 36 11.05 15.98 -13.77
C LEU A 36 12.30 16.57 -13.13
N GLY A 37 12.32 16.79 -11.82
CA GLY A 37 13.56 17.17 -11.13
C GLY A 37 14.61 16.07 -11.25
N ASP A 38 15.90 16.43 -11.22
CA ASP A 38 17.04 15.57 -11.58
C ASP A 38 16.96 14.13 -11.03
N VAL A 39 16.59 13.97 -9.75
CA VAL A 39 16.49 12.66 -9.08
C VAL A 39 15.38 11.77 -9.67
N VAL A 40 14.28 12.35 -10.13
CA VAL A 40 13.18 11.58 -10.73
C VAL A 40 13.40 11.38 -12.22
N GLN A 41 14.25 12.19 -12.87
CA GLN A 41 14.65 11.92 -14.26
C GLN A 41 15.39 10.60 -14.38
N ASP A 42 16.33 10.29 -13.47
CA ASP A 42 17.04 9.01 -13.46
C ASP A 42 16.06 7.83 -13.35
N LEU A 43 15.06 7.93 -12.47
CA LEU A 43 14.04 6.88 -12.35
C LEU A 43 13.18 6.76 -13.61
N ILE A 44 12.78 7.88 -14.22
CA ILE A 44 12.02 7.85 -15.47
C ILE A 44 12.85 7.18 -16.58
N GLN A 45 14.13 7.52 -16.72
CA GLN A 45 15.00 6.91 -17.72
C GLN A 45 15.09 5.39 -17.52
N GLU A 46 15.14 4.94 -16.28
CA GLU A 46 15.14 3.51 -15.94
C GLU A 46 13.78 2.86 -16.25
N ILE A 47 12.68 3.53 -15.95
CA ILE A 47 11.33 3.10 -16.34
C ILE A 47 11.21 3.02 -17.86
N GLN A 48 11.69 4.03 -18.60
CA GLN A 48 11.70 4.08 -20.06
C GLN A 48 12.46 2.90 -20.65
N ARG A 49 13.71 2.71 -20.18
CA ARG A 49 14.58 1.61 -20.60
C ARG A 49 13.92 0.26 -20.37
N GLU A 50 13.24 0.11 -19.25
CA GLU A 50 12.64 -1.16 -18.87
C GLU A 50 11.32 -1.44 -19.61
N ILE A 51 10.50 -0.41 -19.86
CA ILE A 51 9.33 -0.49 -20.76
C ILE A 51 9.78 -0.90 -22.17
N LEU A 52 10.88 -0.33 -22.67
CA LEU A 52 11.47 -0.70 -23.95
C LEU A 52 11.87 -2.17 -23.99
N ILE A 53 12.54 -2.64 -22.94
CA ILE A 53 12.97 -4.04 -22.83
C ILE A 53 11.77 -4.98 -22.76
N SER A 54 10.75 -4.66 -21.94
CA SER A 54 9.65 -5.57 -21.64
C SER A 54 8.52 -5.60 -22.68
N LEU A 55 8.09 -4.43 -23.16
CA LEU A 55 6.96 -4.33 -24.11
C LEU A 55 7.40 -4.56 -25.55
N PHE A 56 8.61 -4.13 -25.91
CA PHE A 56 9.13 -4.28 -27.27
C PHE A 56 10.09 -5.47 -27.39
N GLY A 57 10.32 -6.21 -26.29
CA GLY A 57 11.19 -7.39 -26.29
C GLY A 57 12.65 -7.08 -26.60
N MET A 58 13.07 -5.83 -26.35
CA MET A 58 14.41 -5.33 -26.67
C MET A 58 15.38 -5.58 -25.51
N SER A 59 15.77 -6.84 -25.27
CA SER A 59 16.68 -7.18 -24.16
C SER A 59 18.13 -7.36 -24.62
N GLU A 60 19.08 -6.98 -23.75
CA GLU A 60 20.52 -7.25 -23.90
C GLU A 60 20.80 -8.75 -24.12
N GLN A 61 20.00 -9.63 -23.52
CA GLN A 61 20.13 -11.08 -23.66
C GLN A 61 19.62 -11.62 -25.00
N ARG A 62 18.66 -10.95 -25.66
CA ARG A 62 18.24 -11.28 -27.03
C ARG A 62 19.24 -10.80 -28.09
N SER A 63 19.96 -9.70 -27.83
CA SER A 63 21.13 -9.32 -28.65
C SER A 63 22.17 -10.46 -28.68
N LYS A 64 22.43 -11.13 -27.54
CA LYS A 64 23.33 -12.30 -27.51
C LYS A 64 22.85 -13.50 -28.33
N LYS A 65 21.54 -13.72 -28.49
CA LYS A 65 20.99 -14.80 -29.34
C LYS A 65 21.03 -14.48 -30.85
N ILE A 66 21.18 -13.21 -31.21
CA ILE A 66 21.21 -12.71 -32.60
C ILE A 66 22.68 -12.49 -33.08
N GLN A 67 23.67 -12.89 -32.26
CA GLN A 67 25.13 -12.68 -32.42
C GLN A 67 25.79 -13.15 -33.72
N ASN A 68 25.08 -13.84 -34.62
CA ASN A 68 25.70 -14.43 -35.81
C ASN A 68 25.71 -13.50 -37.04
N ILE A 69 25.23 -12.24 -36.94
CA ILE A 69 25.26 -11.28 -38.06
C ILE A 69 25.72 -9.89 -37.56
N PRO A 70 26.97 -9.46 -37.85
CA PRO A 70 27.55 -8.22 -37.31
C PRO A 70 26.82 -6.93 -37.72
N TYR A 71 26.10 -6.95 -38.85
CA TYR A 71 25.31 -5.81 -39.33
C TYR A 71 24.02 -5.61 -38.52
N ILE A 72 23.39 -6.71 -38.09
CA ILE A 72 22.16 -6.68 -37.29
C ILE A 72 22.47 -6.18 -35.88
N ASP A 73 23.61 -6.55 -35.30
CA ASP A 73 24.00 -6.10 -33.96
C ASP A 73 24.27 -4.59 -33.93
N LYS A 74 24.93 -4.03 -34.95
CA LYS A 74 25.10 -2.57 -35.09
C LYS A 74 23.77 -1.83 -35.29
N LEU A 75 22.86 -2.39 -36.08
CA LEU A 75 21.55 -1.78 -36.35
C LEU A 75 20.63 -1.87 -35.12
N TYR A 76 20.74 -2.96 -34.36
CA TYR A 76 20.02 -3.17 -33.11
C TYR A 76 20.57 -2.28 -32.00
N GLN A 77 21.89 -2.18 -31.83
CA GLN A 77 22.56 -1.24 -30.93
C GLN A 77 22.21 0.20 -31.29
N PHE A 78 22.27 0.57 -32.58
CA PHE A 78 21.86 1.89 -33.03
C PHE A 78 20.37 2.18 -32.78
N ALA A 79 19.47 1.23 -33.03
CA ALA A 79 18.04 1.37 -32.75
C ALA A 79 17.77 1.46 -31.25
N TYR A 80 18.47 0.66 -30.44
CA TYR A 80 18.40 0.66 -28.98
C TYR A 80 18.92 1.97 -28.39
N ASP A 81 20.09 2.44 -28.82
CA ASP A 81 20.69 3.72 -28.42
C ASP A 81 19.85 4.92 -28.89
N THR A 82 19.25 4.84 -30.09
CA THR A 82 18.33 5.87 -30.58
C THR A 82 17.03 5.87 -29.76
N LEU A 83 16.47 4.70 -29.42
CA LEU A 83 15.28 4.59 -28.55
C LEU A 83 15.57 4.92 -27.09
N LEU A 84 16.80 4.81 -26.60
CA LEU A 84 17.15 5.25 -25.24
C LEU A 84 17.39 6.76 -25.19
N ASN A 85 18.07 7.32 -26.19
CA ASN A 85 18.39 8.76 -26.22
C ASN A 85 17.25 9.64 -26.77
N TYR A 86 16.35 9.08 -27.57
CA TYR A 86 15.15 9.75 -28.13
C TYR A 86 13.84 9.04 -27.74
N GLY A 87 13.87 8.15 -26.75
CA GLY A 87 12.73 7.33 -26.33
C GLY A 87 11.50 8.13 -25.96
N HIS A 88 11.66 9.27 -25.33
CA HIS A 88 10.53 10.16 -25.02
C HIS A 88 9.78 10.65 -26.26
N TYR A 89 10.45 10.77 -27.42
CA TYR A 89 9.81 11.14 -28.69
C TYR A 89 9.09 9.99 -29.39
N LEU A 90 9.43 8.72 -29.10
CA LEU A 90 8.88 7.56 -29.80
C LEU A 90 7.97 6.70 -28.92
N LEU A 91 8.31 6.52 -27.64
CA LEU A 91 7.55 5.70 -26.69
C LEU A 91 6.17 6.26 -26.42
N ALA A 92 6.07 7.54 -26.06
CA ALA A 92 4.79 8.15 -25.72
C ALA A 92 3.82 8.14 -26.92
N PRO A 93 4.23 8.54 -28.14
CA PRO A 93 3.37 8.38 -29.32
C PRO A 93 3.01 6.93 -29.62
N SER A 94 3.93 5.97 -29.42
CA SER A 94 3.65 4.54 -29.64
C SER A 94 2.59 4.00 -28.66
N LEU A 95 2.70 4.34 -27.37
CA LEU A 95 1.70 3.96 -26.35
C LEU A 95 0.33 4.56 -26.67
N ARG A 96 0.28 5.83 -27.08
CA ARG A 96 -0.96 6.51 -27.50
C ARG A 96 -1.55 5.90 -28.77
N GLN A 97 -0.72 5.52 -29.73
CA GLN A 97 -1.18 4.82 -30.93
C GLN A 97 -1.81 3.45 -30.61
N ILE A 98 -1.33 2.75 -29.58
CA ILE A 98 -1.97 1.51 -29.10
C ILE A 98 -3.36 1.82 -28.54
N ILE A 99 -3.52 2.89 -27.76
CA ILE A 99 -4.83 3.33 -27.24
C ILE A 99 -5.78 3.64 -28.40
N GLU A 100 -5.34 4.44 -29.37
CA GLU A 100 -6.13 4.82 -30.55
C GLU A 100 -6.55 3.60 -31.39
N LYS A 101 -5.64 2.62 -31.54
CA LYS A 101 -5.92 1.37 -32.28
C LYS A 101 -6.86 0.43 -31.53
N TYR A 102 -6.86 0.48 -30.19
CA TYR A 102 -7.64 -0.41 -29.34
C TYR A 102 -8.49 0.37 -28.32
N PRO A 103 -9.51 1.12 -28.77
CA PRO A 103 -10.30 2.00 -27.89
C PRO A 103 -11.04 1.25 -26.77
N LYS A 104 -11.31 -0.05 -26.95
CA LYS A 104 -11.89 -0.91 -25.90
C LYS A 104 -11.03 -1.01 -24.63
N LEU A 105 -9.75 -0.59 -24.67
CA LEU A 105 -8.89 -0.56 -23.49
C LEU A 105 -9.39 0.41 -22.41
N HIS A 106 -10.17 1.43 -22.77
CA HIS A 106 -10.80 2.35 -21.81
C HIS A 106 -11.85 1.69 -20.93
N GLU A 107 -12.44 0.58 -21.38
CA GLU A 107 -13.47 -0.15 -20.64
C GLU A 107 -12.90 -1.35 -19.89
N LYS A 108 -11.62 -1.70 -20.12
CA LYS A 108 -11.01 -2.86 -19.49
C LYS A 108 -10.44 -2.51 -18.11
N PRO A 109 -10.85 -3.24 -17.05
CA PRO A 109 -10.22 -3.10 -15.75
C PRO A 109 -8.77 -3.57 -15.80
N LEU A 110 -8.00 -3.20 -14.78
CA LEU A 110 -6.62 -3.64 -14.66
C LEU A 110 -6.54 -5.15 -14.43
N THR A 111 -5.51 -5.77 -15.00
CA THR A 111 -5.15 -7.13 -14.64
C THR A 111 -4.44 -7.14 -13.27
N PRO A 112 -4.34 -8.28 -12.56
CA PRO A 112 -3.61 -8.34 -11.28
C PRO A 112 -2.17 -7.82 -11.37
N ALA A 113 -1.50 -8.12 -12.49
CA ALA A 113 -0.19 -7.59 -12.86
C ALA A 113 -0.15 -6.05 -12.90
N LEU A 114 -1.16 -5.43 -13.52
CA LEU A 114 -1.26 -3.98 -13.62
C LEU A 114 -1.63 -3.34 -12.28
N HIS A 115 -2.47 -3.97 -11.46
CA HIS A 115 -2.75 -3.50 -10.10
C HIS A 115 -1.48 -3.42 -9.26
N PHE A 116 -0.62 -4.43 -9.35
CA PHE A 116 0.68 -4.42 -8.66
C PHE A 116 1.58 -3.29 -9.17
N LEU A 117 1.71 -3.12 -10.49
CA LEU A 117 2.51 -2.05 -11.09
C LEU A 117 2.03 -0.66 -10.64
N VAL A 118 0.72 -0.41 -10.75
CA VAL A 118 0.12 0.88 -10.38
C VAL A 118 0.27 1.14 -8.88
N GLY A 119 0.08 0.11 -8.04
CA GLY A 119 0.32 0.17 -6.60
C GLY A 119 1.76 0.57 -6.27
N ALA A 120 2.74 -0.09 -6.89
CA ALA A 120 4.16 0.21 -6.72
C ALA A 120 4.52 1.65 -7.17
N LEU A 121 4.04 2.06 -8.34
CA LEU A 121 4.25 3.44 -8.84
C LEU A 121 3.63 4.47 -7.91
N ASN A 122 2.44 4.22 -7.37
CA ASN A 122 1.83 5.14 -6.41
C ASN A 122 2.58 5.16 -5.08
N GLY A 123 3.10 4.04 -4.58
CA GLY A 123 3.88 4.06 -3.35
C GLY A 123 5.17 4.89 -3.48
N VAL A 124 5.85 4.80 -4.62
CA VAL A 124 7.14 5.49 -4.85
C VAL A 124 6.97 6.93 -5.35
N LEU A 125 5.99 7.17 -6.23
CA LEU A 125 5.81 8.44 -6.96
C LEU A 125 4.40 9.04 -6.81
N GLY A 126 3.55 8.51 -5.94
CA GLY A 126 2.12 8.87 -5.95
C GLY A 126 1.81 10.33 -5.69
N ASP A 127 2.58 11.03 -4.86
CA ASP A 127 2.44 12.48 -4.67
C ASP A 127 2.85 13.29 -5.90
N TYR A 128 3.85 12.80 -6.63
CA TYR A 128 4.21 13.34 -7.93
C TYR A 128 3.11 13.09 -8.98
N LEU A 129 2.65 11.84 -9.12
CA LEU A 129 1.56 11.49 -10.05
C LEU A 129 0.34 12.39 -9.82
N LEU A 130 -0.01 12.61 -8.55
CA LEU A 130 -1.10 13.50 -8.16
C LEU A 130 -0.83 14.96 -8.56
N LYS A 131 0.36 15.49 -8.25
CA LYS A 131 0.74 16.88 -8.53
C LYS A 131 0.69 17.21 -10.02
N TYR A 132 1.06 16.25 -10.87
CA TYR A 132 1.14 16.42 -12.32
C TYR A 132 -0.08 15.88 -13.05
N GLN A 133 -1.16 15.55 -12.32
CA GLN A 133 -2.44 15.08 -12.88
C GLN A 133 -2.30 13.84 -13.78
N ASN A 134 -1.36 12.96 -13.44
CA ASN A 134 -1.14 11.73 -14.19
C ASN A 134 -2.29 10.74 -13.93
N PRO A 135 -2.85 10.06 -14.96
CA PRO A 135 -3.98 9.14 -14.78
C PRO A 135 -3.65 7.90 -13.95
N LEU A 136 -2.36 7.62 -13.70
CA LEU A 136 -1.93 6.59 -12.74
C LEU A 136 -2.07 7.04 -11.28
N ALA A 137 -2.32 8.31 -10.99
CA ALA A 137 -2.56 8.78 -9.63
C ALA A 137 -3.84 8.14 -9.08
N LEU A 138 -3.70 7.15 -8.21
CA LEU A 138 -4.85 6.36 -7.75
C LEU A 138 -5.87 7.25 -7.00
N PRO A 139 -7.15 7.22 -7.39
CA PRO A 139 -8.20 7.79 -6.57
C PRO A 139 -8.41 6.93 -5.32
N MET A 140 -9.07 7.50 -4.31
CA MET A 140 -9.54 6.74 -3.16
C MET A 140 -10.91 6.13 -3.48
N VAL A 141 -10.96 4.80 -3.53
CA VAL A 141 -12.16 4.04 -3.91
C VAL A 141 -12.32 2.80 -3.02
N ILE A 142 -13.55 2.35 -2.85
CA ILE A 142 -13.89 1.17 -2.06
C ILE A 142 -14.39 0.07 -2.98
N TYR A 143 -13.86 -1.13 -2.80
CA TYR A 143 -14.27 -2.35 -3.48
C TYR A 143 -15.06 -3.25 -2.54
N ASP A 144 -15.95 -4.05 -3.09
CA ASP A 144 -16.64 -5.10 -2.34
C ASP A 144 -15.79 -6.37 -2.23
N HIS A 145 -16.37 -7.39 -1.61
CA HIS A 145 -15.74 -8.70 -1.43
C HIS A 145 -15.38 -9.42 -2.75
N TYR A 146 -16.10 -9.13 -3.83
CA TYR A 146 -15.87 -9.72 -5.15
C TYR A 146 -14.88 -8.91 -5.99
N ALA A 147 -14.21 -7.92 -5.39
CA ALA A 147 -13.31 -6.98 -6.04
C ALA A 147 -13.99 -6.09 -7.10
N GLU A 148 -15.30 -5.88 -6.97
CA GLU A 148 -16.05 -4.94 -7.79
C GLU A 148 -16.14 -3.59 -7.08
N LEU A 149 -16.27 -2.50 -7.85
CA LEU A 149 -16.39 -1.17 -7.27
C LEU A 149 -17.70 -1.08 -6.46
N GLN A 150 -17.61 -0.75 -5.16
CA GLN A 150 -18.78 -0.71 -4.28
C GLN A 150 -19.74 0.41 -4.71
N LYS A 151 -20.87 0.01 -5.27
CA LYS A 151 -21.98 0.90 -5.66
C LYS A 151 -23.33 0.49 -5.08
N GLY A 152 -23.46 -0.76 -4.63
CA GLY A 152 -24.70 -1.28 -4.06
C GLY A 152 -24.99 -0.72 -2.67
N ASP A 153 -26.22 -0.96 -2.22
CA ASP A 153 -26.64 -0.61 -0.87
C ASP A 153 -25.93 -1.49 0.16
N LEU A 154 -25.63 -0.90 1.32
CA LEU A 154 -24.99 -1.53 2.46
C LEU A 154 -25.93 -1.48 3.67
N SER A 155 -25.90 -2.55 4.47
CA SER A 155 -26.68 -2.64 5.69
C SER A 155 -25.96 -3.50 6.72
N GLY A 156 -26.36 -3.38 7.98
CA GLY A 156 -25.78 -4.17 9.06
C GLY A 156 -24.33 -3.78 9.33
N ARG A 157 -23.46 -4.78 9.48
CA ARG A 157 -22.07 -4.58 9.88
C ARG A 157 -21.16 -4.50 8.67
N VAL A 158 -20.30 -3.49 8.62
CA VAL A 158 -19.33 -3.30 7.54
C VAL A 158 -17.91 -3.34 8.09
N VAL A 159 -17.06 -4.18 7.50
CA VAL A 159 -15.64 -4.27 7.84
C VAL A 159 -14.80 -3.71 6.70
N ILE A 160 -13.98 -2.70 6.99
CA ILE A 160 -13.21 -1.94 5.99
C ILE A 160 -11.73 -2.26 6.13
N PHE A 161 -11.18 -2.85 5.08
CA PHE A 161 -9.79 -3.24 4.95
C PHE A 161 -8.97 -2.14 4.26
N THR A 162 -7.90 -1.68 4.90
CA THR A 162 -7.01 -0.63 4.38
C THR A 162 -5.59 -1.15 4.21
N HIS A 163 -5.12 -1.29 2.98
CA HIS A 163 -3.85 -1.93 2.66
C HIS A 163 -2.62 -1.02 2.95
N GLY A 164 -1.44 -1.63 2.93
CA GLY A 164 -0.15 -0.98 3.16
C GLY A 164 0.46 -0.33 1.91
N LEU A 165 1.67 0.21 2.08
CA LEU A 165 2.48 0.86 1.03
C LEU A 165 2.71 -0.07 -0.18
N CYS A 166 2.58 0.47 -1.40
CA CYS A 166 2.73 -0.25 -2.68
C CYS A 166 1.76 -1.43 -2.90
N MET A 167 0.77 -1.64 -2.02
CA MET A 167 -0.22 -2.70 -2.14
C MET A 167 -1.48 -2.18 -2.85
N ASN A 168 -2.47 -3.06 -2.98
CA ASN A 168 -3.78 -2.76 -3.54
C ASN A 168 -4.87 -3.60 -2.82
N HIS A 169 -6.14 -3.34 -3.15
CA HIS A 169 -7.31 -4.00 -2.56
C HIS A 169 -7.39 -5.53 -2.75
N LEU A 170 -6.62 -6.14 -3.67
CA LEU A 170 -6.64 -7.59 -3.91
C LEU A 170 -5.71 -8.37 -2.97
N GLU A 171 -4.83 -7.71 -2.22
CA GLU A 171 -3.76 -8.34 -1.46
C GLU A 171 -4.17 -8.70 -0.03
N TRP A 172 -5.36 -9.29 0.18
CA TRP A 172 -5.84 -9.69 1.52
C TRP A 172 -5.99 -11.20 1.73
N SER A 173 -5.71 -11.98 0.68
CA SER A 173 -5.70 -13.44 0.69
C SER A 173 -4.62 -13.93 -0.27
N ASN A 174 -4.30 -15.23 -0.22
CA ASN A 174 -3.43 -15.87 -1.18
C ASN A 174 -3.85 -17.33 -1.41
N ARG A 175 -3.08 -18.07 -2.22
CA ARG A 175 -3.38 -19.49 -2.52
C ARG A 175 -3.37 -20.41 -1.29
N ARG A 176 -2.66 -20.04 -0.23
CA ARG A 176 -2.51 -20.83 1.00
C ARG A 176 -3.55 -20.46 2.05
N TYR A 177 -3.92 -19.19 2.14
CA TYR A 177 -4.79 -18.65 3.17
C TYR A 177 -5.90 -17.80 2.56
N GLY A 178 -7.15 -18.12 2.89
CA GLY A 178 -8.33 -17.35 2.45
C GLY A 178 -8.41 -15.92 3.01
N GLY A 179 -7.55 -15.57 3.97
CA GLY A 179 -7.46 -14.22 4.52
C GLY A 179 -8.45 -13.94 5.65
N ILE A 180 -8.34 -12.73 6.20
CA ILE A 180 -9.13 -12.27 7.35
C ILE A 180 -10.61 -12.09 6.98
N GLY A 181 -10.89 -11.58 5.78
CA GLY A 181 -12.25 -11.32 5.30
C GLY A 181 -13.13 -12.57 5.29
N GLU A 182 -12.65 -13.66 4.69
CA GLU A 182 -13.36 -14.95 4.65
C GLU A 182 -13.66 -15.50 6.05
N LYS A 183 -12.70 -15.38 6.96
CA LYS A 183 -12.88 -15.84 8.35
C LYS A 183 -13.95 -15.05 9.07
N LEU A 184 -14.03 -13.74 8.85
CA LEU A 184 -15.05 -12.86 9.44
C LEU A 184 -16.43 -13.05 8.82
N LEU A 185 -16.51 -13.27 7.50
CA LEU A 185 -17.77 -13.58 6.80
C LEU A 185 -18.43 -14.84 7.38
N ALA A 186 -17.63 -15.85 7.74
CA ALA A 186 -18.14 -17.10 8.32
C ALA A 186 -18.69 -16.98 9.75
N GLN A 187 -18.51 -15.85 10.45
CA GLN A 187 -18.91 -15.74 11.87
C GLN A 187 -20.32 -15.21 12.09
N ARG A 188 -20.89 -14.47 11.13
CA ARG A 188 -22.16 -13.76 11.33
C ARG A 188 -22.82 -13.41 10.01
N ASP A 189 -24.14 -13.54 9.98
CA ASP A 189 -24.97 -13.00 8.90
C ASP A 189 -24.91 -11.47 8.86
N HIS A 190 -25.18 -10.88 7.68
CA HIS A 190 -25.18 -9.43 7.46
C HIS A 190 -23.84 -8.75 7.82
N ASN A 191 -22.74 -9.43 7.53
CA ASN A 191 -21.39 -8.92 7.65
C ASN A 191 -20.84 -8.65 6.24
N THR A 192 -20.48 -7.41 5.92
CA THR A 192 -20.02 -7.02 4.58
C THR A 192 -18.57 -6.57 4.61
N MET A 193 -17.72 -7.20 3.81
CA MET A 193 -16.30 -6.84 3.69
C MET A 193 -16.11 -5.83 2.57
N LEU A 194 -15.41 -4.74 2.87
CA LEU A 194 -15.06 -3.68 1.93
C LEU A 194 -13.55 -3.44 1.93
N TYR A 195 -12.98 -3.15 0.77
CA TYR A 195 -11.54 -3.05 0.58
C TYR A 195 -11.19 -1.69 -0.03
N LEU A 196 -10.46 -0.86 0.72
CA LEU A 196 -10.01 0.44 0.25
C LEU A 196 -8.83 0.28 -0.71
N ASN A 197 -8.88 0.96 -1.84
CA ASN A 197 -7.73 1.19 -2.71
C ASN A 197 -7.44 2.69 -2.78
N TYR A 198 -6.17 3.08 -2.63
CA TYR A 198 -5.79 4.49 -2.55
C TYR A 198 -4.33 4.73 -2.94
N ASN A 199 -4.00 6.00 -3.21
CA ASN A 199 -2.63 6.43 -3.48
C ASN A 199 -1.78 6.47 -2.20
N THR A 200 -0.97 5.42 -2.02
CA THR A 200 -0.08 5.24 -0.86
C THR A 200 1.14 6.19 -0.84
N GLY A 201 1.43 6.90 -1.95
CA GLY A 201 2.49 7.90 -2.00
C GLY A 201 2.08 9.28 -1.47
N ARG A 202 0.77 9.53 -1.31
CA ARG A 202 0.27 10.74 -0.63
C ARG A 202 0.62 10.69 0.86
N ARG A 203 0.65 11.88 1.49
CA ARG A 203 0.76 12.00 2.96
C ARG A 203 -0.29 11.13 3.65
N ILE A 204 0.10 10.46 4.72
CA ILE A 204 -0.80 9.62 5.54
C ILE A 204 -1.95 10.48 6.06
N SER A 205 -1.65 11.70 6.49
CA SER A 205 -2.65 12.65 6.99
C SER A 205 -3.65 13.10 5.90
N ALA A 206 -3.17 13.32 4.67
CA ALA A 206 -4.03 13.65 3.54
C ALA A 206 -4.93 12.47 3.14
N ASN A 207 -4.41 11.25 3.17
CA ASN A 207 -5.20 10.04 2.98
C ASN A 207 -6.21 9.85 4.11
N GLY A 208 -5.83 10.08 5.38
CA GLY A 208 -6.73 10.01 6.53
C GLY A 208 -7.91 10.96 6.42
N ARG A 209 -7.67 12.22 6.03
CA ARG A 209 -8.75 13.20 5.77
C ARG A 209 -9.67 12.76 4.62
N SER A 210 -9.09 12.31 3.51
CA SER A 210 -9.88 11.78 2.39
C SER A 210 -10.76 10.61 2.84
N LEU A 211 -10.20 9.68 3.62
CA LEU A 211 -10.93 8.51 4.11
C LEU A 211 -12.02 8.91 5.09
N ALA A 212 -11.76 9.82 6.02
CA ALA A 212 -12.77 10.32 6.96
C ALA A 212 -14.00 10.89 6.23
N ASN A 213 -13.79 11.62 5.13
CA ASN A 213 -14.87 12.13 4.28
C ASN A 213 -15.55 10.99 3.50
N THR A 214 -14.79 10.05 2.94
CA THR A 214 -15.35 8.91 2.21
C THR A 214 -16.22 8.02 3.10
N LEU A 215 -15.85 7.81 4.36
CA LEU A 215 -16.65 7.05 5.32
C LEU A 215 -17.95 7.80 5.71
N GLU A 216 -17.88 9.12 5.84
CA GLU A 216 -19.07 9.96 6.05
C GLU A 216 -20.03 9.87 4.85
N ASP A 217 -19.52 10.04 3.63
CA ASP A 217 -20.29 9.87 2.40
C ASP A 217 -20.87 8.44 2.27
N LEU A 218 -20.18 7.43 2.80
CA LEU A 218 -20.62 6.03 2.76
C LEU A 218 -21.85 5.81 3.66
N ILE A 219 -21.80 6.27 4.91
CA ILE A 219 -22.91 6.06 5.85
C ILE A 219 -24.13 6.91 5.50
N GLN A 220 -23.94 8.11 4.93
CA GLN A 220 -25.05 8.96 4.50
C GLN A 220 -25.84 8.33 3.36
N ARG A 221 -25.15 7.64 2.44
CA ARG A 221 -25.79 6.88 1.36
C ARG A 221 -26.38 5.55 1.83
N ASN A 222 -25.90 5.02 2.96
CA ASN A 222 -26.26 3.70 3.48
C ASN A 222 -26.71 3.78 4.94
N PRO A 223 -27.88 4.37 5.23
CA PRO A 223 -28.35 4.61 6.60
C PRO A 223 -28.67 3.32 7.38
N LEU A 224 -28.69 2.17 6.71
CA LEU A 224 -28.92 0.86 7.33
C LEU A 224 -27.64 0.22 7.88
N ILE A 225 -26.47 0.86 7.72
CA ILE A 225 -25.24 0.43 8.40
C ILE A 225 -25.41 0.65 9.90
N THR A 226 -25.23 -0.42 10.68
CA THR A 226 -25.38 -0.40 12.14
C THR A 226 -24.05 -0.36 12.87
N SER A 227 -22.97 -0.83 12.25
CA SER A 227 -21.63 -0.87 12.85
C SER A 227 -20.54 -0.90 11.78
N ILE A 228 -19.37 -0.33 12.12
CA ILE A 228 -18.18 -0.28 11.28
C ILE A 228 -16.99 -0.84 12.05
N ASP A 229 -16.22 -1.71 11.39
CA ASP A 229 -14.91 -2.14 11.87
C ASP A 229 -13.82 -1.84 10.87
N LEU A 230 -12.66 -1.49 11.40
CA LEU A 230 -11.54 -0.99 10.61
C LEU A 230 -10.36 -1.92 10.78
N ILE A 231 -9.82 -2.45 9.68
CA ILE A 231 -8.64 -3.31 9.69
C ILE A 231 -7.60 -2.72 8.75
N GLY A 232 -6.46 -2.31 9.32
CA GLY A 232 -5.38 -1.68 8.57
C GLY A 232 -4.11 -2.51 8.64
N HIS A 233 -3.47 -2.72 7.49
CA HIS A 233 -2.13 -3.32 7.44
C HIS A 233 -1.07 -2.25 7.19
N SER A 234 0.03 -2.31 7.96
CA SER A 234 1.18 -1.43 7.77
C SER A 234 0.76 0.05 7.76
N MET A 235 1.05 0.79 6.67
CA MET A 235 0.58 2.15 6.42
C MET A 235 -0.93 2.31 6.60
N GLY A 236 -1.73 1.31 6.22
CA GLY A 236 -3.19 1.37 6.29
C GLY A 236 -3.71 1.56 7.71
N GLY A 237 -3.07 0.99 8.73
CA GLY A 237 -3.44 1.25 10.13
C GLY A 237 -3.14 2.68 10.57
N LEU A 238 -2.08 3.31 10.03
CA LEU A 238 -1.81 4.73 10.26
C LEU A 238 -2.81 5.63 9.54
N VAL A 239 -3.21 5.27 8.32
CA VAL A 239 -4.27 5.98 7.57
C VAL A 239 -5.60 5.92 8.31
N LEU A 240 -5.96 4.76 8.87
CA LEU A 240 -7.18 4.61 9.70
C LEU A 240 -7.10 5.44 10.98
N ARG A 241 -5.97 5.42 11.69
CA ARG A 241 -5.76 6.30 12.87
C ARG A 241 -5.87 7.78 12.50
N SER A 242 -5.34 8.17 11.34
CA SER A 242 -5.48 9.53 10.83
C SER A 242 -6.93 9.87 10.48
N ALA A 243 -7.67 8.93 9.86
CA ALA A 243 -9.08 9.09 9.56
C ALA A 243 -9.93 9.26 10.84
N LEU A 244 -9.63 8.49 11.90
CA LEU A 244 -10.28 8.67 13.21
C LEU A 244 -9.98 10.04 13.83
N PHE A 245 -8.75 10.52 13.69
CA PHE A 245 -8.38 11.86 14.17
C PHE A 245 -9.19 12.94 13.45
N TYR A 246 -9.24 12.91 12.11
CA TYR A 246 -9.99 13.90 11.34
C TYR A 246 -11.50 13.72 11.43
N GLY A 247 -12.01 12.49 11.56
CA GLY A 247 -13.42 12.20 11.81
C GLY A 247 -13.88 12.79 13.13
N LYS A 248 -13.06 12.67 14.19
CA LYS A 248 -13.32 13.35 15.47
C LYS A 248 -13.26 14.87 15.33
N GLN A 249 -12.24 15.40 14.68
CA GLN A 249 -12.07 16.85 14.48
C GLN A 249 -13.25 17.48 13.73
N ASN A 250 -13.79 16.78 12.74
CA ASN A 250 -14.88 17.24 11.89
C ASN A 250 -16.27 16.78 12.37
N MET A 251 -16.37 16.10 13.51
CA MET A 251 -17.63 15.60 14.08
C MET A 251 -18.41 14.67 13.15
N HIS A 252 -17.71 13.81 12.41
CA HIS A 252 -18.32 12.85 11.48
C HIS A 252 -19.10 11.76 12.22
N GLN A 253 -20.25 11.35 11.67
CA GLN A 253 -21.19 10.46 12.34
C GLN A 253 -20.71 9.01 12.36
N TRP A 254 -19.93 8.59 11.36
CA TRP A 254 -19.41 7.21 11.28
C TRP A 254 -18.51 6.85 12.47
N MET A 255 -17.93 7.85 13.16
CA MET A 255 -17.15 7.67 14.38
C MET A 255 -17.96 7.03 15.52
N HIS A 256 -19.29 7.27 15.55
CA HIS A 256 -20.19 6.70 16.56
C HIS A 256 -20.61 5.27 16.22
N LEU A 257 -20.52 4.89 14.94
CA LEU A 257 -20.79 3.53 14.46
C LEU A 257 -19.53 2.65 14.50
N THR A 258 -18.36 3.23 14.71
CA THR A 258 -17.10 2.48 14.71
C THR A 258 -16.91 1.74 16.01
N GLU A 259 -16.87 0.42 15.96
CA GLU A 259 -16.71 -0.45 17.14
C GLU A 259 -15.26 -0.82 17.34
N ASN A 260 -14.59 -1.34 16.31
CA ASN A 260 -13.24 -1.88 16.42
C ASN A 260 -12.24 -1.26 15.42
N LEU A 261 -10.99 -1.16 15.85
CA LEU A 261 -9.82 -0.86 15.03
C LEU A 261 -8.76 -1.95 15.23
N VAL A 262 -8.32 -2.60 14.15
CA VAL A 262 -7.19 -3.54 14.17
C VAL A 262 -6.05 -2.98 13.31
N CYS A 263 -4.85 -2.88 13.89
CA CYS A 263 -3.64 -2.49 13.17
C CYS A 263 -2.67 -3.67 13.09
N LEU A 264 -2.35 -4.08 11.87
CA LEU A 264 -1.52 -5.24 11.54
C LEU A 264 -0.13 -4.80 11.13
N GLY A 265 0.86 -4.94 12.02
CA GLY A 265 2.24 -4.54 11.75
C GLY A 265 2.38 -3.05 11.42
N SER A 266 1.50 -2.20 11.95
CA SER A 266 1.52 -0.77 11.64
C SER A 266 2.68 -0.06 12.37
N PRO A 267 3.51 0.73 11.66
CA PRO A 267 4.64 1.40 12.29
C PRO A 267 4.21 2.67 13.04
N HIS A 268 3.60 2.51 14.21
CA HIS A 268 3.11 3.64 15.02
C HIS A 268 4.22 4.61 15.43
N HIS A 269 5.45 4.11 15.55
CA HIS A 269 6.64 4.87 15.92
C HIS A 269 7.75 4.76 14.87
N GLY A 270 7.36 4.51 13.62
CA GLY A 270 8.30 4.42 12.51
C GLY A 270 8.67 3.00 12.10
N ALA A 271 9.31 2.91 10.93
CA ALA A 271 9.78 1.69 10.28
C ALA A 271 11.18 1.91 9.69
N VAL A 272 11.94 0.82 9.53
CA VAL A 272 13.25 0.83 8.86
C VAL A 272 13.04 0.66 7.35
N LEU A 273 12.68 1.75 6.67
CA LEU A 273 12.27 1.74 5.26
C LEU A 273 13.41 1.44 4.29
N GLU A 274 14.67 1.57 4.72
CA GLU A 274 15.84 1.16 3.94
C GLU A 274 15.78 -0.32 3.52
N ARG A 275 15.05 -1.15 4.28
CA ARG A 275 14.83 -2.58 4.01
C ARG A 275 13.68 -2.85 3.04
N PHE A 276 12.79 -1.87 2.84
CA PHE A 276 11.61 -2.03 1.98
C PHE A 276 11.99 -2.29 0.52
N GLY A 277 13.06 -1.66 0.03
CA GLY A 277 13.54 -1.86 -1.33
C GLY A 277 13.83 -3.34 -1.62
N PHE A 278 14.69 -3.97 -0.82
CA PHE A 278 15.04 -5.38 -1.00
C PHE A 278 13.83 -6.32 -0.99
N ILE A 279 12.81 -6.02 -0.19
CA ILE A 279 11.60 -6.85 -0.09
C ILE A 279 10.64 -6.61 -1.26
N LEU A 280 10.54 -5.36 -1.74
CA LEU A 280 9.78 -5.06 -2.96
C LEU A 280 10.41 -5.74 -4.18
N GLN A 281 11.75 -5.79 -4.26
CA GLN A 281 12.48 -6.53 -5.29
C GLN A 281 12.16 -8.03 -5.29
N ASP A 282 12.04 -8.65 -4.12
CA ASP A 282 11.70 -10.07 -3.98
C ASP A 282 10.27 -10.37 -4.48
N ARG A 283 9.29 -9.52 -4.11
CA ARG A 283 7.92 -9.59 -4.65
C ARG A 283 7.83 -9.32 -6.15
N LEU A 284 8.74 -8.50 -6.68
CA LEU A 284 8.88 -8.18 -8.09
C LEU A 284 9.59 -9.30 -8.88
N GLY A 285 9.93 -10.46 -8.28
CA GLY A 285 10.92 -11.45 -8.74
C GLY A 285 11.01 -11.84 -10.23
N HIS A 286 10.04 -11.51 -11.08
CA HIS A 286 10.10 -11.64 -12.56
C HIS A 286 9.54 -10.44 -13.35
N PHE A 287 9.09 -9.39 -12.67
CA PHE A 287 8.61 -8.18 -13.32
C PHE A 287 9.80 -7.36 -13.83
N PRO A 288 9.72 -6.82 -15.06
CA PRO A 288 10.81 -6.04 -15.64
C PRO A 288 11.20 -4.85 -14.75
N PHE A 289 10.27 -4.31 -13.95
CA PHE A 289 10.45 -3.12 -13.11
C PHE A 289 11.27 -3.29 -11.81
N VAL A 290 12.01 -4.39 -11.63
CA VAL A 290 12.87 -4.64 -10.44
C VAL A 290 13.86 -3.49 -10.17
N LYS A 291 14.32 -2.78 -11.20
CA LYS A 291 15.32 -1.71 -11.04
C LYS A 291 14.76 -0.40 -10.45
N ILE A 292 13.44 -0.15 -10.54
CA ILE A 292 12.76 1.00 -9.91
C ILE A 292 13.06 1.04 -8.40
N VAL A 293 13.21 -0.14 -7.81
CA VAL A 293 13.49 -0.34 -6.38
C VAL A 293 14.76 0.37 -5.92
N ARG A 294 15.80 0.45 -6.76
CA ARG A 294 17.09 1.07 -6.39
C ARG A 294 16.96 2.57 -6.15
N HIS A 295 15.99 3.21 -6.79
CA HIS A 295 15.73 4.63 -6.65
C HIS A 295 14.82 4.96 -5.46
N ILE A 296 14.20 3.98 -4.80
CA ILE A 296 13.37 4.18 -3.58
C ILE A 296 14.18 4.79 -2.43
N VAL A 297 15.49 4.52 -2.38
CA VAL A 297 16.37 5.11 -1.36
C VAL A 297 16.48 6.64 -1.52
N ASN A 298 16.47 7.11 -2.77
CA ASN A 298 16.65 8.51 -3.16
C ASN A 298 15.33 9.27 -3.42
N ILE A 299 14.29 8.55 -3.85
CA ILE A 299 12.94 9.06 -4.13
C ILE A 299 12.04 8.59 -3.01
N ARG A 300 11.73 9.52 -2.11
CA ARG A 300 10.84 9.29 -0.98
C ARG A 300 9.55 10.05 -1.23
N SER A 301 8.50 9.32 -1.65
CA SER A 301 7.16 9.88 -1.67
C SER A 301 6.81 10.42 -0.28
N ASN A 302 5.91 11.38 -0.24
CA ASN A 302 5.41 11.94 1.00
C ASN A 302 4.88 10.87 1.99
N GLY A 303 4.24 9.81 1.48
CA GLY A 303 3.78 8.68 2.31
C GLY A 303 4.92 7.86 2.93
N ILE A 304 6.01 7.62 2.19
CA ILE A 304 7.23 6.95 2.72
C ILE A 304 7.86 7.80 3.82
N LEU A 305 7.91 9.12 3.67
CA LEU A 305 8.44 10.02 4.70
C LEU A 305 7.62 9.96 5.99
N ASP A 306 6.29 9.94 5.89
CA ASP A 306 5.41 9.85 7.05
C ASP A 306 5.56 8.50 7.77
N LEU A 307 5.75 7.39 7.02
CA LEU A 307 5.98 6.06 7.59
C LEU A 307 7.22 5.97 8.46
N ARG A 308 8.28 6.70 8.10
CA ARG A 308 9.56 6.67 8.84
C ARG A 308 9.38 7.10 10.29
N TYR A 309 8.45 8.02 10.53
CA TYR A 309 8.17 8.57 11.85
C TYR A 309 6.81 8.13 12.40
N GLY A 310 5.95 7.49 11.63
CA GLY A 310 4.57 7.20 12.05
C GLY A 310 3.72 8.48 12.18
N SER A 311 3.92 9.46 11.29
CA SER A 311 3.17 10.72 11.27
C SER A 311 1.75 10.50 10.77
N VAL A 312 0.76 10.97 11.55
CA VAL A 312 -0.67 10.74 11.24
C VAL A 312 -1.47 12.04 11.10
N ARG A 313 -0.87 13.20 11.37
CA ARG A 313 -1.51 14.52 11.26
C ARG A 313 -0.68 15.47 10.43
N ASP A 314 -1.31 16.53 9.94
CA ASP A 314 -0.65 17.58 9.16
C ASP A 314 0.44 18.28 10.00
N ASP A 315 0.11 18.67 11.24
CA ASP A 315 1.04 19.24 12.24
C ASP A 315 2.34 18.44 12.46
N ASP A 316 2.33 17.12 12.20
CA ASP A 316 3.49 16.25 12.42
C ASP A 316 4.62 16.50 11.40
N TRP A 317 4.32 17.13 10.26
CA TRP A 317 5.29 17.34 9.19
C TRP A 317 5.29 18.77 8.62
N GLU A 318 4.23 19.55 8.77
CA GLU A 318 4.13 20.91 8.19
C GLU A 318 5.23 21.87 8.64
N HIS A 319 5.74 21.71 9.86
CA HIS A 319 6.79 22.56 10.41
C HIS A 319 8.20 21.99 10.22
N ASN A 320 8.34 20.88 9.47
CA ASN A 320 9.60 20.17 9.32
C ASN A 320 10.12 20.30 7.88
N THR A 321 11.07 21.21 7.66
CA THR A 321 11.56 21.58 6.32
C THR A 321 12.56 20.59 5.74
N ALA A 322 13.23 19.76 6.55
CA ALA A 322 14.23 18.83 6.07
C ALA A 322 13.64 17.45 5.71
N ARG A 323 13.90 17.00 4.48
CA ARG A 323 13.47 15.68 3.96
C ARG A 323 14.45 14.54 4.29
N ILE A 324 15.66 14.89 4.76
CA ILE A 324 16.80 13.99 5.00
C ILE A 324 17.46 14.39 6.33
N GLY A 325 17.88 13.40 7.12
CA GLY A 325 18.56 13.59 8.41
C GLY A 325 17.92 12.79 9.55
N GLY A 326 18.58 12.77 10.70
CA GLY A 326 17.96 12.42 11.98
C GLY A 326 17.29 13.69 12.53
N MET A 327 16.01 13.59 12.85
CA MET A 327 15.25 14.68 13.44
C MET A 327 14.78 14.27 14.82
N ASP A 328 14.74 15.23 15.74
CA ASP A 328 14.00 15.06 16.98
C ASP A 328 12.52 14.80 16.65
N ASP A 329 11.90 13.87 17.39
CA ASP A 329 10.49 13.53 17.22
C ASP A 329 9.60 14.68 17.69
N ASN A 330 9.30 15.59 16.76
CA ASN A 330 8.46 16.77 16.96
C ASN A 330 6.96 16.50 16.80
N ARG A 331 6.56 15.23 16.62
CA ARG A 331 5.14 14.87 16.54
C ARG A 331 4.45 15.28 17.84
N LYS A 332 3.18 15.69 17.77
CA LYS A 332 2.36 15.78 19.00
C LYS A 332 1.70 14.41 19.27
N PRO A 333 1.29 14.11 20.51
CA PRO A 333 0.52 12.90 20.77
C PRO A 333 -0.77 12.85 19.96
N ALA A 334 -1.06 11.69 19.36
CA ALA A 334 -2.30 11.39 18.65
C ALA A 334 -2.97 10.15 19.29
N PRO A 335 -3.65 10.34 20.44
CA PRO A 335 -4.26 9.24 21.18
C PRO A 335 -5.43 8.62 20.40
N LEU A 336 -5.69 7.34 20.67
CA LEU A 336 -6.81 6.61 20.10
C LEU A 336 -8.12 7.02 20.80
N PRO A 337 -9.27 7.05 20.10
CA PRO A 337 -10.56 7.28 20.74
C PRO A 337 -10.89 6.16 21.74
N SER A 338 -11.27 6.52 22.97
CA SER A 338 -11.47 5.57 24.07
C SER A 338 -12.69 4.66 23.90
N HIS A 339 -13.67 5.05 23.09
CA HIS A 339 -14.88 4.26 22.83
C HIS A 339 -14.68 3.19 21.74
N ILE A 340 -13.56 3.24 21.01
CA ILE A 340 -13.25 2.29 19.95
C ILE A 340 -12.30 1.23 20.51
N ASN A 341 -12.71 -0.03 20.42
CA ASN A 341 -11.88 -1.16 20.80
C ASN A 341 -10.71 -1.28 19.82
N THR A 342 -9.52 -0.90 20.27
CA THR A 342 -8.32 -0.96 19.42
C THR A 342 -7.48 -2.17 19.74
N PHE A 343 -7.03 -2.88 18.71
CA PHE A 343 -6.19 -4.07 18.76
C PHE A 343 -4.93 -3.89 17.92
N LEU A 344 -3.78 -4.28 18.46
CA LEU A 344 -2.48 -4.16 17.78
C LEU A 344 -1.84 -5.52 17.60
N VAL A 345 -1.40 -5.78 16.38
CA VAL A 345 -0.75 -7.04 16.01
C VAL A 345 0.67 -6.77 15.54
N ALA A 346 1.62 -7.49 16.11
CA ALA A 346 3.03 -7.47 15.70
C ALA A 346 3.44 -8.82 15.10
N GLY A 347 4.25 -8.77 14.04
CA GLY A 347 4.98 -9.92 13.52
C GLY A 347 6.42 -9.93 14.01
N SER A 348 7.01 -11.12 14.14
CA SER A 348 8.45 -11.29 14.31
C SER A 348 8.93 -12.45 13.46
N VAL A 349 10.04 -12.25 12.76
CA VAL A 349 10.67 -13.30 11.92
C VAL A 349 11.46 -14.31 12.75
N VAL A 350 11.63 -14.04 14.04
CA VAL A 350 12.39 -14.91 14.94
C VAL A 350 11.51 -16.05 15.43
N TYR A 351 11.96 -17.28 15.19
CA TYR A 351 11.48 -18.48 15.86
C TYR A 351 12.34 -18.66 17.12
N GLU A 352 12.04 -18.00 18.24
CA GLU A 352 13.07 -17.90 19.29
C GLU A 352 13.32 -19.23 20.03
N ASN A 353 14.60 -19.61 20.08
CA ASN A 353 15.17 -20.54 21.05
C ASN A 353 15.31 -19.83 22.39
N ARG A 354 14.74 -20.42 23.46
CA ARG A 354 14.48 -19.90 24.83
C ARG A 354 15.60 -19.21 25.65
N LYS A 355 16.71 -18.70 25.10
CA LYS A 355 17.87 -18.28 25.91
C LYS A 355 18.45 -16.87 25.71
N ASN A 356 18.05 -16.04 24.74
CA ASN A 356 18.72 -14.74 24.53
C ASN A 356 17.77 -13.54 24.40
N ARG A 357 17.60 -12.78 25.49
CA ARG A 357 16.81 -11.51 25.62
C ARG A 357 17.13 -10.37 24.63
N HIS A 358 17.98 -10.55 23.63
CA HIS A 358 18.35 -9.51 22.66
C HIS A 358 17.49 -9.50 21.38
N PHE A 359 16.52 -10.41 21.26
CA PHE A 359 15.69 -10.57 20.06
C PHE A 359 14.50 -9.60 19.92
N ASP A 360 14.24 -8.74 20.93
CA ASP A 360 13.25 -7.64 20.88
C ASP A 360 13.43 -6.68 19.68
N LEU A 361 14.60 -6.69 19.04
CA LEU A 361 14.93 -5.85 17.88
C LEU A 361 14.54 -6.46 16.52
N LEU A 362 14.20 -7.75 16.45
CA LEU A 362 13.87 -8.43 15.21
C LEU A 362 12.34 -8.56 15.08
N GLY A 363 11.70 -7.45 14.72
CA GLY A 363 10.28 -7.45 14.32
C GLY A 363 10.07 -8.18 12.99
N ASP A 364 9.21 -7.63 12.13
CA ASP A 364 8.73 -8.34 10.93
C ASP A 364 9.57 -8.08 9.65
N TYR A 365 10.84 -7.71 9.83
CA TYR A 365 11.80 -7.08 8.89
C TYR A 365 11.68 -5.57 8.73
N LEU A 366 10.47 -4.99 8.76
CA LEU A 366 10.25 -3.57 8.50
C LEU A 366 9.91 -2.78 9.77
N VAL A 367 9.07 -3.37 10.61
CA VAL A 367 8.51 -2.74 11.80
C VAL A 367 8.96 -3.54 13.02
N SER A 368 9.49 -2.84 14.02
CA SER A 368 9.84 -3.48 15.30
C SER A 368 8.57 -3.86 16.05
N VAL A 369 8.65 -4.91 16.89
CA VAL A 369 7.52 -5.33 17.74
C VAL A 369 7.01 -4.15 18.58
N LYS A 370 7.91 -3.39 19.21
CA LYS A 370 7.56 -2.20 20.00
C LYS A 370 6.79 -1.16 19.19
N SER A 371 7.25 -0.84 17.97
CA SER A 371 6.55 0.11 17.08
C SER A 371 5.17 -0.41 16.69
N ALA A 372 5.04 -1.69 16.34
CA ALA A 372 3.78 -2.34 15.99
C ALA A 372 2.79 -2.40 17.17
N LEU A 373 3.27 -2.53 18.41
CA LEU A 373 2.47 -2.53 19.63
C LEU A 373 2.23 -1.12 20.21
N GLY A 374 2.63 -0.07 19.50
CA GLY A 374 2.42 1.32 19.92
C GLY A 374 3.24 1.73 21.15
N GLU A 375 4.31 1.01 21.45
CA GLU A 375 5.21 1.24 22.58
C GLU A 375 6.31 2.22 22.24
N HIS A 376 6.56 3.15 23.16
CA HIS A 376 7.52 4.22 22.96
C HIS A 376 8.27 4.55 24.25
N PRO A 377 9.59 4.86 24.20
CA PRO A 377 10.35 5.26 25.39
C PRO A 377 9.78 6.50 26.08
N ASN A 378 9.32 7.48 25.31
CA ASN A 378 8.61 8.64 25.84
C ASN A 378 7.12 8.30 26.05
N PRO A 379 6.60 8.33 27.30
CA PRO A 379 5.22 7.96 27.64
C PRO A 379 4.13 8.78 26.95
N ARG A 380 4.46 9.97 26.45
CA ARG A 380 3.51 10.85 25.72
C ARG A 380 3.06 10.25 24.39
N PHE A 381 3.88 9.39 23.78
CA PHE A 381 3.60 8.77 22.49
C PHE A 381 3.05 7.34 22.60
N GLN A 382 3.05 6.75 23.79
CA GLN A 382 2.49 5.42 23.98
C GLN A 382 0.99 5.41 23.69
N LEU A 383 0.52 4.39 22.96
CA LEU A 383 -0.91 4.21 22.66
C LEU A 383 -1.71 3.63 23.84
N LYS A 384 -1.03 3.14 24.88
CA LYS A 384 -1.60 2.72 26.18
C LYS A 384 -2.83 1.81 26.06
N LEU A 385 -2.69 0.72 25.30
CA LEU A 385 -3.72 -0.29 25.19
C LEU A 385 -3.55 -1.40 26.23
N PRO A 386 -4.64 -2.04 26.69
CA PRO A 386 -4.56 -3.25 27.50
C PRO A 386 -3.74 -4.33 26.82
N GLU A 387 -3.02 -5.15 27.60
CA GLU A 387 -2.22 -6.24 27.05
C GLU A 387 -3.08 -7.30 26.33
N SER A 388 -4.33 -7.50 26.77
CA SER A 388 -5.34 -8.36 26.11
C SER A 388 -5.66 -7.94 24.67
N ASN A 389 -5.37 -6.69 24.32
CA ASN A 389 -5.63 -6.14 22.99
C ASN A 389 -4.40 -6.19 22.08
N LYS A 390 -3.32 -6.84 22.53
CA LYS A 390 -2.08 -6.99 21.79
C LYS A 390 -1.85 -8.45 21.43
N ALA A 391 -1.33 -8.69 20.23
CA ALA A 391 -0.89 -10.01 19.82
C ALA A 391 0.46 -9.97 19.10
N ILE A 392 1.31 -10.96 19.38
CA ILE A 392 2.61 -11.16 18.72
C ILE A 392 2.58 -12.52 18.04
N PHE A 393 2.93 -12.53 16.75
CA PHE A 393 3.05 -13.74 15.96
C PHE A 393 4.52 -13.94 15.56
N TYR A 394 5.13 -14.99 16.09
CA TYR A 394 6.51 -15.38 15.83
C TYR A 394 6.59 -16.33 14.64
N GLY A 395 7.58 -16.10 13.78
CA GLY A 395 7.76 -16.84 12.54
C GLY A 395 6.96 -16.30 11.35
N ILE A 396 6.51 -15.04 11.40
CA ILE A 396 5.84 -14.40 10.26
C ILE A 396 6.52 -13.09 9.91
N HIS A 397 6.57 -12.78 8.62
CA HIS A 397 7.13 -11.52 8.11
C HIS A 397 6.04 -10.49 7.80
N HIS A 398 6.44 -9.23 7.58
CA HIS A 398 5.54 -8.08 7.43
C HIS A 398 4.46 -8.27 6.35
N PHE A 399 4.82 -9.01 5.31
CA PHE A 399 4.01 -9.22 4.11
C PHE A 399 3.18 -10.50 4.16
N GLU A 400 3.18 -11.20 5.29
CA GLU A 400 2.38 -12.41 5.55
C GLU A 400 1.25 -12.13 6.55
N ILE A 401 1.48 -11.21 7.49
CA ILE A 401 0.60 -10.94 8.64
C ILE A 401 -0.86 -10.64 8.28
N HIS A 402 -1.12 -10.02 7.13
CA HIS A 402 -2.46 -9.54 6.76
C HIS A 402 -3.37 -10.60 6.13
N TYR A 403 -2.84 -11.77 5.78
CA TYR A 403 -3.65 -12.90 5.28
C TYR A 403 -3.43 -14.19 6.09
N HIS A 404 -2.51 -14.20 7.07
CA HIS A 404 -2.18 -15.40 7.83
C HIS A 404 -3.38 -15.91 8.65
N SER A 405 -3.62 -17.23 8.62
CA SER A 405 -4.76 -17.88 9.28
C SER A 405 -4.83 -17.61 10.79
N ASN A 406 -3.73 -17.80 11.51
CA ASN A 406 -3.68 -17.55 12.96
C ASN A 406 -3.96 -16.09 13.34
N VAL A 407 -3.60 -15.13 12.49
CA VAL A 407 -3.94 -13.72 12.69
C VAL A 407 -5.45 -13.52 12.51
N ALA A 408 -6.02 -14.09 11.46
CA ALA A 408 -7.46 -14.07 11.22
C ALA A 408 -8.25 -14.70 12.39
N GLU A 409 -7.77 -15.81 12.95
CA GLU A 409 -8.39 -16.45 14.12
C GLU A 409 -8.35 -15.56 15.35
N GLN A 410 -7.24 -14.87 15.61
CA GLN A 410 -7.16 -13.94 16.73
C GLN A 410 -8.13 -12.76 16.55
N ILE A 411 -8.27 -12.22 15.34
CA ILE A 411 -9.23 -11.15 15.06
C ILE A 411 -10.66 -11.62 15.27
N VAL A 412 -10.99 -12.84 14.82
CA VAL A 412 -12.30 -13.46 15.10
C VAL A 412 -12.54 -13.53 16.61
N ARG A 413 -11.56 -13.95 17.41
CA ARG A 413 -11.70 -14.01 18.87
C ARG A 413 -11.92 -12.64 19.52
N TRP A 414 -11.33 -11.58 18.97
CA TRP A 414 -11.55 -10.22 19.45
C TRP A 414 -12.93 -9.68 19.07
N PHE A 415 -13.40 -9.96 17.85
CA PHE A 415 -14.68 -9.45 17.37
C PHE A 415 -15.88 -10.27 17.88
N TYR A 416 -15.66 -11.55 18.18
CA TYR A 416 -16.67 -12.51 18.61
C TYR A 416 -16.16 -13.32 19.81
N PRO A 417 -15.93 -12.67 20.96
CA PRO A 417 -15.43 -13.36 22.14
C PRO A 417 -16.47 -14.39 22.61
N PRO A 418 -16.05 -15.62 22.99
CA PRO A 418 -16.94 -16.57 23.64
C PRO A 418 -17.51 -15.98 24.94
N PRO A 419 -18.78 -16.25 25.29
CA PRO A 419 -19.43 -15.67 26.47
C PRO A 419 -18.66 -15.84 27.78
N ASP A 420 -17.95 -16.97 27.93
CA ASP A 420 -17.23 -17.36 29.15
C ASP A 420 -15.70 -17.36 28.98
N ALA A 421 -15.17 -16.69 27.94
CA ALA A 421 -13.73 -16.65 27.73
C ALA A 421 -13.05 -15.83 28.84
N PRO A 422 -12.06 -16.38 29.58
CA PRO A 422 -11.32 -15.62 30.57
C PRO A 422 -10.57 -14.47 29.89
N ILE A 423 -10.74 -13.26 30.40
CA ILE A 423 -9.95 -12.10 29.96
C ILE A 423 -8.50 -12.37 30.35
N LYS A 424 -7.65 -12.65 29.36
CA LYS A 424 -6.22 -12.77 29.57
C LYS A 424 -5.63 -11.37 29.68
N GLU A 425 -5.14 -10.98 30.85
CA GLU A 425 -4.44 -9.71 31.07
C GLU A 425 -2.99 -9.71 30.51
N GLN A 426 -2.73 -10.50 29.47
CA GLN A 426 -1.40 -10.68 28.88
C GLN A 426 -1.49 -10.59 27.36
N VAL A 427 -0.36 -10.22 26.75
CA VAL A 427 -0.20 -10.22 25.29
C VAL A 427 -0.42 -11.63 24.75
N HIS A 428 -1.19 -11.73 23.67
CA HIS A 428 -1.40 -12.99 22.99
C HIS A 428 -0.17 -13.37 22.15
N GLU A 429 0.60 -14.36 22.59
CA GLU A 429 1.76 -14.86 21.84
C GLU A 429 1.44 -16.14 21.06
N TYR A 430 1.78 -16.14 19.77
CA TYR A 430 1.61 -17.28 18.87
C TYR A 430 2.94 -17.65 18.21
N ARG A 431 3.27 -18.94 18.20
CA ARG A 431 4.53 -19.45 17.61
C ARG A 431 4.21 -20.39 16.46
N MET A 432 4.62 -20.04 15.25
CA MET A 432 4.43 -20.89 14.08
C MET A 432 5.45 -22.04 14.09
N GLN A 433 5.02 -23.27 13.80
CA GLN A 433 5.93 -24.42 13.72
C GLN A 433 6.65 -24.45 12.36
N LEU A 434 7.93 -24.84 12.35
CA LEU A 434 8.76 -24.95 11.14
C LEU A 434 8.16 -25.87 10.05
N THR A 435 7.24 -26.77 10.39
CA THR A 435 6.55 -27.65 9.44
C THR A 435 5.61 -26.92 8.48
N ASP A 436 5.14 -25.70 8.82
CA ASP A 436 4.34 -24.89 7.89
C ASP A 436 5.19 -24.20 6.80
N LEU A 437 6.52 -24.14 6.97
CA LEU A 437 7.46 -23.56 6.02
C LEU A 437 7.96 -24.55 4.96
N SER A 438 7.88 -25.88 5.15
CA SER A 438 8.42 -26.84 4.15
C SER A 438 7.65 -26.87 2.83
N ASN A 439 6.50 -26.18 2.74
CA ASN A 439 5.76 -25.95 1.50
C ASN A 439 6.00 -24.55 0.91
N SER A 440 7.01 -23.80 1.37
CA SER A 440 7.35 -22.44 0.92
C SER A 440 8.54 -22.38 -0.05
N ALA A 441 8.89 -23.49 -0.70
CA ALA A 441 9.76 -23.45 -1.87
C ALA A 441 8.91 -23.13 -3.12
N PRO A 442 9.11 -22.00 -3.80
CA PRO A 442 8.52 -21.79 -5.11
C PRO A 442 9.20 -22.72 -6.12
N THR A 443 8.43 -23.56 -6.79
CA THR A 443 8.78 -24.05 -8.13
C THR A 443 8.49 -22.97 -9.16
#